data_AF-E4U4M2-F1
#
_entry.id   AF-E4U4M2-F1
#
_cell.length_a   1.000
_cell.length_b   1.000
_cell.length_c   1.000
_cell.angle_alpha   90.00
_cell.angle_beta   90.00
_cell.angle_gamma   90.00
#
_symmetry.space_group_name_H-M   'P 1'
#
loop_
_entity.id
_entity.type
_entity.pdbx_description
1 polymer ?
#
loop_
_entity_poly.entity_id
_entity_poly.type
_entity_poly.pdbx_seq_one_letter_code
_entity_poly.pdbx_strand_id
1 'polypeptide(L)'
;MPRLRPNLIPPLEHGERVIYWLVAVSLMIGALVYLGYTLVYVFGLYAQASYTDGTLALLNGSLLTLMLAQVVYTTLTFLETGVLQIEPVLIVGIIASVRRILVITATLSTSSPAPAPLAFQETMVELGLLGAITLVLAVAIFLIRGRRSKEQPCKETAS
;
A
#
# COMPACT_ATOMS: atom_id res chain seq x y z
N MET A 1 -9.51 42.92 -3.15
CA MET A 1 -10.65 42.13 -2.61
C MET A 1 -11.84 42.28 -3.56
N PRO A 2 -12.82 41.37 -3.67
CA PRO A 2 -12.92 39.97 -3.21
C PRO A 2 -13.56 39.00 -4.26
N ARG A 3 -13.35 37.69 -4.05
CA ARG A 3 -14.33 36.58 -4.16
C ARG A 3 -15.17 36.42 -5.45
N LEU A 4 -14.80 35.46 -6.28
CA LEU A 4 -15.71 34.68 -7.13
C LEU A 4 -15.22 33.22 -7.07
N ARG A 5 -15.96 32.20 -6.61
CA ARG A 5 -17.41 32.02 -6.40
C ARG A 5 -17.65 31.07 -5.21
N PRO A 6 -18.52 31.39 -4.25
CA PRO A 6 -19.06 30.41 -3.31
C PRO A 6 -20.26 29.70 -3.96
N ASN A 7 -20.36 28.38 -3.74
CA ASN A 7 -21.63 27.64 -3.67
C ASN A 7 -22.30 27.05 -4.94
N LEU A 8 -21.55 26.32 -5.77
CA LEU A 8 -22.09 25.24 -6.63
C LEU A 8 -21.03 24.12 -6.57
N ILE A 9 -21.11 23.04 -5.76
CA ILE A 9 -22.02 21.89 -5.86
C ILE A 9 -22.03 21.13 -4.48
N PRO A 10 -22.94 21.44 -3.53
CA PRO A 10 -22.95 20.78 -2.21
C PRO A 10 -23.42 19.30 -2.14
N PRO A 11 -24.26 18.74 -3.05
CA PRO A 11 -24.74 17.36 -2.89
C PRO A 11 -23.82 16.27 -3.48
N LEU A 12 -22.92 16.59 -4.42
CA LEU A 12 -22.02 15.57 -5.01
C LEU A 12 -20.84 15.22 -4.09
N GLU A 13 -20.33 16.18 -3.33
CA GLU A 13 -19.20 15.96 -2.41
C GLU A 13 -19.57 15.01 -1.25
N HIS A 14 -20.84 15.03 -0.81
CA HIS A 14 -21.32 14.10 0.22
C HIS A 14 -21.38 12.65 -0.29
N GLY A 15 -21.74 12.45 -1.56
CA GLY A 15 -21.80 11.12 -2.17
C GLY A 15 -20.43 10.45 -2.28
N GLU A 16 -19.42 11.21 -2.70
CA GLU A 16 -18.02 10.76 -2.79
C GLU A 16 -17.50 10.31 -1.41
N ARG A 17 -17.74 11.13 -0.37
CA ARG A 17 -17.32 10.83 1.00
C ARG A 17 -17.97 9.56 1.55
N VAL A 18 -19.24 9.32 1.24
CA VAL A 18 -19.96 8.11 1.64
C VAL A 18 -19.36 6.87 0.97
N ILE A 19 -19.03 6.93 -0.31
CA ILE A 19 -18.39 5.81 -1.04
C ILE A 19 -17.04 5.47 -0.41
N TYR A 20 -16.18 6.46 -0.18
CA TYR A 20 -14.88 6.21 0.45
C TYR A 20 -15.01 5.64 1.85
N TRP A 21 -15.98 6.10 2.65
CA TRP A 21 -16.23 5.57 3.98
C TRP A 21 -16.71 4.11 3.92
N LEU A 22 -17.63 3.78 3.02
CA LEU A 22 -18.08 2.39 2.80
C LEU A 22 -16.94 1.49 2.34
N VAL A 23 -16.06 1.97 1.45
CA VAL A 23 -14.88 1.22 1.00
C VAL A 23 -13.90 1.01 2.15
N ALA A 24 -13.59 2.07 2.92
CA ALA A 24 -12.69 1.96 4.06
C ALA A 24 -13.22 0.97 5.11
N VAL A 25 -14.51 1.04 5.44
CA VAL A 25 -15.14 0.13 6.41
C VAL A 25 -15.20 -1.30 5.89
N SER A 26 -15.55 -1.52 4.62
CA SER A 26 -15.60 -2.88 4.05
C SER A 26 -14.20 -3.52 4.01
N LEU A 27 -13.16 -2.77 3.63
CA LEU A 27 -11.78 -3.23 3.68
C LEU A 27 -11.30 -3.49 5.11
N MET A 28 -11.67 -2.64 6.07
CA MET A 28 -11.31 -2.81 7.47
C MET A 28 -11.94 -4.08 8.06
N ILE A 29 -13.23 -4.31 7.81
CA ILE A 29 -13.92 -5.53 8.22
C ILE A 29 -13.26 -6.75 7.56
N GLY A 30 -12.99 -6.70 6.26
CA GLY A 30 -12.30 -7.77 5.54
C GLY A 30 -10.92 -8.09 6.11
N ALA A 31 -10.13 -7.06 6.43
CA ALA A 31 -8.81 -7.23 7.05
C ALA A 31 -8.90 -7.90 8.42
N LEU A 32 -9.84 -7.47 9.27
CA LEU A 32 -10.03 -8.03 10.61
C LEU A 32 -10.53 -9.48 10.56
N VAL A 33 -11.50 -9.78 9.69
CA VAL A 33 -12.02 -11.14 9.48
C VAL A 33 -10.91 -12.06 8.99
N TYR A 34 -10.14 -11.63 8.00
CA TYR A 34 -9.05 -12.42 7.44
C TYR A 34 -7.91 -12.65 8.45
N LEU A 35 -7.58 -11.64 9.26
CA LEU A 35 -6.61 -11.78 10.35
C LEU A 35 -7.08 -12.80 11.38
N GLY A 36 -8.34 -12.71 11.82
CA GLY A 36 -8.94 -13.67 12.75
C GLY A 36 -8.92 -15.09 12.20
N TYR A 37 -9.30 -15.26 10.93
CA TYR A 37 -9.23 -16.56 10.24
C TYR A 37 -7.81 -17.12 10.22
N THR A 38 -6.82 -16.29 9.87
CA THR A 38 -5.40 -16.68 9.84
C THR A 38 -4.92 -17.16 11.21
N LEU A 39 -5.26 -16.43 12.28
CA LEU A 39 -4.85 -16.79 13.65
C LEU A 39 -5.44 -18.13 14.09
N VAL A 40 -6.74 -18.35 13.84
CA VAL A 40 -7.40 -19.63 14.17
C VAL A 40 -6.81 -20.79 13.36
N TYR A 41 -6.61 -20.59 12.06
CA TYR A 41 -6.03 -21.59 11.16
C TYR A 41 -4.64 -22.01 11.62
N VAL A 42 -3.77 -21.05 11.92
CA VAL A 42 -2.41 -21.28 12.39
C VAL A 42 -2.40 -21.99 13.73
N PHE A 43 -3.26 -21.58 14.66
CA PHE A 43 -3.35 -22.23 15.97
C PHE A 43 -3.66 -23.72 15.83
N GLY A 44 -4.53 -24.08 14.88
CA GLY A 44 -4.82 -25.47 14.52
C GLY A 44 -3.62 -26.22 13.91
N LEU A 45 -2.75 -25.55 13.14
CA LEU A 45 -1.53 -26.16 12.59
C LEU A 45 -0.48 -26.42 13.68
N TYR A 46 -0.28 -25.47 14.59
CA TYR A 46 0.65 -25.65 15.69
C TYR A 46 0.20 -26.74 16.67
N ALA A 47 -1.11 -26.88 16.89
CA ALA A 47 -1.66 -27.97 17.70
C ALA A 47 -1.37 -29.37 17.12
N GLN A 48 -1.17 -29.46 15.79
CA GLN A 48 -0.83 -30.71 15.09
C GLN A 48 0.69 -30.89 14.90
N ALA A 49 1.53 -30.10 15.58
CA ALA A 49 2.99 -30.11 15.46
C ALA A 49 3.57 -29.75 14.06
N SER A 50 2.76 -29.14 13.18
CA SER A 50 3.21 -28.65 11.86
C SER A 50 3.76 -27.22 11.94
N TYR A 51 4.92 -27.05 12.59
CA TYR A 51 5.48 -25.72 12.85
C TYR A 51 5.91 -24.94 11.60
N THR A 52 6.45 -25.63 10.59
CA THR A 52 6.87 -25.01 9.33
C THR A 52 5.67 -24.40 8.60
N ASP A 53 4.61 -25.20 8.41
CA ASP A 53 3.40 -24.76 7.72
C ASP A 53 2.65 -23.69 8.52
N GLY A 54 2.60 -23.81 9.85
CA GLY A 54 2.00 -22.79 10.73
C GLY A 54 2.70 -21.44 10.61
N THR A 55 4.04 -21.44 10.60
CA THR A 55 4.83 -20.20 10.48
C THR A 55 4.68 -19.56 9.10
N LEU A 56 4.64 -20.39 8.04
CA LEU A 56 4.41 -19.94 6.67
C LEU A 56 3.01 -19.33 6.50
N ALA A 57 1.99 -20.00 7.05
CA ALA A 57 0.61 -19.54 7.03
C ALA A 57 0.46 -18.21 7.80
N LEU A 58 1.14 -18.05 8.94
CA LEU A 58 1.19 -16.77 9.65
C LEU A 58 1.82 -15.67 8.82
N LEU A 59 2.98 -15.94 8.21
CA LEU A 59 3.67 -14.93 7.41
C LEU A 59 2.81 -14.48 6.24
N ASN A 60 2.26 -15.43 5.47
CA ASN A 60 1.42 -15.13 4.33
C ASN A 60 0.13 -14.41 4.74
N GLY A 61 -0.55 -14.90 5.78
CA GLY A 61 -1.79 -14.28 6.26
C GLY A 61 -1.57 -12.90 6.87
N SER A 62 -0.46 -12.69 7.58
CA SER A 62 -0.08 -11.38 8.10
C SER A 62 0.30 -10.42 6.99
N LEU A 63 1.07 -10.85 5.99
CA LEU A 63 1.42 -10.01 4.84
C LEU A 63 0.18 -9.56 4.06
N LEU A 64 -0.78 -10.46 3.84
CA LEU A 64 -2.04 -10.13 3.18
C LEU A 64 -2.90 -9.21 4.05
N THR A 65 -2.96 -9.44 5.37
CA THR A 65 -3.66 -8.52 6.28
C THR A 65 -3.03 -7.13 6.24
N LEU A 66 -1.71 -7.04 6.27
CA LEU A 66 -1.00 -5.77 6.19
C LEU A 66 -1.14 -5.12 4.80
N MET A 67 -1.35 -5.90 3.72
CA MET A 67 -1.76 -5.37 2.41
C MET A 67 -3.10 -4.66 2.52
N LEU A 68 -4.12 -5.33 3.08
CA LEU A 68 -5.45 -4.74 3.26
C LEU A 68 -5.40 -3.51 4.17
N ALA A 69 -4.69 -3.59 5.29
CA ALA A 69 -4.50 -2.46 6.20
C ALA A 69 -3.83 -1.26 5.52
N GLN A 70 -2.89 -1.49 4.61
CA GLN A 70 -2.32 -0.42 3.82
C GLN A 70 -3.34 0.22 2.89
N VAL A 71 -4.17 -0.56 2.19
CA VAL A 71 -5.22 0.01 1.35
C VAL A 71 -6.17 0.88 2.19
N VAL A 72 -6.59 0.39 3.36
CA VAL A 72 -7.38 1.17 4.33
C VAL A 72 -6.68 2.49 4.68
N TYR A 73 -5.40 2.46 5.03
CA TYR A 73 -4.62 3.67 5.34
C TYR A 73 -4.65 4.69 4.18
N THR A 74 -4.50 4.23 2.94
CA THR A 74 -4.56 5.12 1.77
C THR A 74 -5.93 5.75 1.59
N THR A 75 -7.00 4.97 1.79
CA THR A 75 -8.38 5.46 1.68
C THR A 75 -8.71 6.45 2.79
N LEU A 76 -8.27 6.20 4.03
CA LEU A 76 -8.46 7.11 5.15
C LEU A 76 -7.69 8.42 4.96
N THR A 77 -6.43 8.34 4.52
CA THR A 77 -5.63 9.54 4.23
C THR A 77 -6.30 10.39 3.15
N PHE A 78 -6.88 9.76 2.14
CA PHE A 78 -7.62 10.44 1.08
C PHE A 78 -8.87 11.16 1.61
N LEU A 79 -9.56 10.53 2.56
CA LEU A 79 -10.75 11.08 3.21
C LEU A 79 -10.43 12.33 4.04
N GLU A 80 -9.26 12.36 4.69
CA GLU A 80 -8.79 13.48 5.51
C GLU A 80 -8.33 14.66 4.67
N THR A 81 -7.54 14.42 3.62
CA THR A 81 -6.94 15.52 2.84
C THR A 81 -7.84 16.02 1.73
N GLY A 82 -8.73 15.19 1.18
CA GLY A 82 -9.61 15.54 0.04
C GLY A 82 -8.87 15.89 -1.26
N VAL A 83 -7.53 15.87 -1.25
CA VAL A 83 -6.64 16.15 -2.38
C VAL A 83 -5.43 15.22 -2.33
N LEU A 84 -5.02 14.71 -3.50
CA LEU A 84 -3.78 13.93 -3.63
C LEU A 84 -2.59 14.89 -3.51
N GLN A 85 -1.97 14.92 -2.33
CA GLN A 85 -0.63 15.48 -2.21
C GLN A 85 0.36 14.53 -2.89
N ILE A 86 1.12 15.06 -3.86
CA ILE A 86 2.02 14.26 -4.71
C ILE A 86 3.05 13.48 -3.87
N GLU A 87 3.57 14.12 -2.81
CA GLU A 87 4.63 13.57 -1.97
C GLU A 87 4.18 12.32 -1.16
N PRO A 88 3.10 12.35 -0.35
CA PRO A 88 2.63 11.17 0.37
C PRO A 88 2.07 10.08 -0.54
N VAL A 89 1.47 10.42 -1.69
CA VAL A 89 0.98 9.42 -2.66
C VAL A 89 2.14 8.61 -3.24
N LEU A 90 3.25 9.27 -3.61
CA LEU A 90 4.44 8.55 -4.10
C LEU A 90 5.05 7.65 -3.02
N ILE A 91 5.12 8.11 -1.76
CA ILE A 91 5.64 7.30 -0.65
C ILE A 91 4.78 6.04 -0.45
N VAL A 92 3.45 6.22 -0.43
CA VAL A 92 2.48 5.12 -0.35
C VAL A 92 2.67 4.14 -1.52
N GLY A 93 2.88 4.65 -2.73
CA GLY A 93 3.14 3.84 -3.92
C GLY A 93 4.40 2.97 -3.78
N ILE A 94 5.50 3.54 -3.25
CA ILE A 94 6.73 2.77 -2.98
C ILE A 94 6.47 1.68 -1.94
N ILE A 95 5.81 2.01 -0.83
CA ILE A 95 5.49 1.04 0.22
C ILE A 95 4.62 -0.11 -0.34
N ALA A 96 3.65 0.22 -1.22
CA ALA A 96 2.80 -0.77 -1.86
C ALA A 96 3.58 -1.71 -2.79
N SER A 97 4.49 -1.16 -3.62
CA SER A 97 5.33 -1.96 -4.51
C SER A 97 6.29 -2.88 -3.74
N VAL A 98 6.96 -2.36 -2.71
CA VAL A 98 7.86 -3.15 -1.85
C VAL A 98 7.10 -4.29 -1.17
N ARG A 99 5.89 -4.00 -0.65
CA ARG A 99 5.04 -5.03 -0.05
C ARG A 99 4.70 -6.15 -1.03
N ARG A 100 4.36 -5.82 -2.28
CA ARG A 100 4.04 -6.81 -3.31
C ARG A 100 5.26 -7.68 -3.65
N ILE A 101 6.44 -7.07 -3.76
CA ILE A 101 7.71 -7.80 -3.95
C ILE A 101 7.92 -8.82 -2.84
N LEU A 102 7.78 -8.42 -1.56
CA LEU A 102 7.96 -9.32 -0.41
C LEU A 102 6.99 -10.51 -0.45
N VAL A 103 5.72 -10.28 -0.79
CA VAL A 103 4.72 -11.35 -0.91
C VAL A 103 5.07 -12.30 -2.05
N ILE A 104 5.43 -11.78 -3.23
CA ILE A 104 5.79 -12.64 -4.36
C ILE A 104 7.02 -13.48 -4.02
N THR A 105 8.07 -12.89 -3.47
CA THR A 105 9.28 -13.62 -3.06
C THR A 105 8.95 -14.69 -2.01
N ALA A 106 8.12 -14.36 -1.01
CA ALA A 106 7.68 -15.35 -0.03
C ALA A 106 6.94 -16.52 -0.70
N THR A 107 5.96 -16.23 -1.57
CA THR A 107 5.21 -17.30 -2.27
C THR A 107 6.08 -18.16 -3.19
N LEU A 108 7.10 -17.57 -3.82
CA LEU A 108 8.07 -18.28 -4.64
C LEU A 108 8.93 -19.23 -3.81
N SER A 109 9.42 -18.78 -2.64
CA SER A 109 10.23 -19.62 -1.75
C SER A 109 9.46 -20.81 -1.17
N THR A 110 8.14 -20.71 -1.10
CA THR A 110 7.27 -21.74 -0.50
C THR A 110 6.62 -22.66 -1.52
N SER A 111 6.63 -22.30 -2.80
CA SER A 111 6.09 -23.13 -3.87
C SER A 111 7.09 -24.23 -4.23
N SER A 112 6.87 -25.44 -3.71
CA SER A 112 7.57 -26.67 -4.09
C SER A 112 6.56 -27.66 -4.69
N PRO A 113 6.84 -28.37 -5.80
CA PRO A 113 8.10 -28.49 -6.54
C PRO A 113 8.28 -27.37 -7.59
N ALA A 114 9.45 -27.36 -8.26
CA ALA A 114 9.87 -26.35 -9.22
C ALA A 114 8.71 -25.93 -10.15
N PRO A 115 8.32 -24.63 -10.14
CA PRO A 115 7.24 -24.15 -11.00
C PRO A 115 7.59 -24.45 -12.45
N ALA A 116 6.57 -24.76 -13.25
CA ALA A 116 6.74 -24.94 -14.69
C ALA A 116 7.52 -23.74 -15.27
N PRO A 117 8.42 -23.94 -16.26
CA PRO A 117 9.29 -22.88 -16.76
C PRO A 117 8.56 -21.58 -17.12
N LEU A 118 7.33 -21.68 -17.63
CA LEU A 118 6.46 -20.54 -17.94
C LEU A 118 6.03 -19.77 -16.68
N ALA A 119 5.59 -20.45 -15.61
CA ALA A 119 5.17 -19.80 -14.37
C ALA A 119 6.32 -19.07 -13.66
N PHE A 120 7.54 -19.63 -13.76
CA PHE A 120 8.75 -18.96 -13.26
C PHE A 120 9.05 -17.68 -14.05
N GLN A 121 8.95 -17.73 -15.39
CA GLN A 121 9.16 -16.55 -16.23
C GLN A 121 8.15 -15.44 -15.94
N GLU A 122 6.86 -15.76 -15.85
CA GLU A 122 5.81 -14.79 -15.48
C GLU A 122 6.13 -14.10 -14.15
N THR A 123 6.54 -14.87 -13.14
CA THR A 123 6.85 -14.30 -11.82
C THR A 123 8.14 -13.46 -11.84
N MET A 124 9.15 -13.86 -12.61
CA MET A 124 10.37 -13.05 -12.80
C MET A 124 10.07 -11.73 -13.53
N VAL A 125 9.16 -11.75 -14.52
CA VAL A 125 8.71 -10.55 -15.22
C VAL A 125 7.89 -9.65 -14.29
N GLU A 126 6.97 -10.21 -13.49
CA GLU A 126 6.20 -9.45 -12.50
C GLU A 126 7.13 -8.77 -11.47
N LEU A 127 8.12 -9.51 -10.94
CA LEU A 127 9.12 -8.96 -10.03
C LEU A 127 9.99 -7.89 -10.69
N GLY A 128 10.42 -8.09 -11.94
CA GLY A 128 11.19 -7.12 -12.70
C GLY A 128 10.40 -5.82 -12.93
N LEU A 129 9.12 -5.94 -13.29
CA LEU A 129 8.22 -4.80 -13.50
C LEU A 129 7.99 -4.03 -12.19
N LEU A 130 7.71 -4.73 -11.09
CA LEU A 130 7.55 -4.11 -9.77
C LEU A 130 8.83 -3.40 -9.32
N GLY A 131 10.00 -3.99 -9.55
CA GLY A 131 11.29 -3.37 -9.29
C GLY A 131 11.51 -2.09 -10.11
N ALA A 132 11.20 -2.15 -11.42
CA ALA A 132 11.30 -0.99 -12.30
C ALA A 132 10.35 0.14 -11.88
N ILE A 133 9.08 -0.17 -11.58
CA ILE A 133 8.10 0.80 -11.07
C ILE A 133 8.61 1.43 -9.77
N THR A 134 9.13 0.63 -8.84
CA THR A 134 9.67 1.14 -7.57
C THR A 134 10.84 2.10 -7.79
N LEU A 135 11.75 1.79 -8.71
CA LEU A 135 12.86 2.69 -9.09
C LEU A 135 12.34 4.00 -9.70
N VAL A 136 11.36 3.94 -10.60
CA VAL A 136 10.73 5.13 -11.21
C VAL A 136 10.10 6.02 -10.13
N LEU A 137 9.35 5.43 -9.18
CA LEU A 137 8.76 6.19 -8.08
C LEU A 137 9.84 6.79 -7.17
N ALA A 138 10.90 6.05 -6.84
CA ALA A 138 12.00 6.54 -6.01
C ALA A 138 12.72 7.74 -6.68
N VAL A 139 12.99 7.65 -7.98
CA VAL A 139 13.58 8.76 -8.76
C VAL A 139 12.63 9.94 -8.81
N ALA A 140 11.32 9.72 -8.98
CA ALA A 140 10.34 10.81 -8.96
C ALA A 140 10.33 11.57 -7.62
N ILE A 141 10.37 10.85 -6.49
CA ILE A 141 10.49 11.48 -5.15
C ILE A 141 11.80 12.28 -5.05
N PHE A 142 12.92 11.69 -5.48
CA PHE A 142 14.23 12.35 -5.43
C PHE A 142 14.23 13.68 -6.20
N LEU A 143 13.64 13.71 -7.39
CA LEU A 143 13.51 14.91 -8.21
C LEU A 143 12.61 15.98 -7.55
N ILE A 144 11.47 15.57 -6.97
CA ILE A 144 10.55 16.49 -6.30
C ILE A 144 11.22 17.12 -5.06
N ARG A 145 11.89 16.31 -4.23
CA ARG A 145 12.59 16.80 -3.03
C ARG A 145 13.80 17.68 -3.40
N GLY A 146 14.51 17.33 -4.47
CA GLY A 146 15.64 18.11 -4.98
C GLY A 146 15.28 19.51 -5.46
N ARG A 147 14.05 19.74 -5.95
CA ARG A 147 13.58 21.08 -6.36
C ARG A 147 13.25 21.98 -5.17
N ARG A 148 12.62 21.45 -4.11
CA ARG A 148 12.30 22.25 -2.91
C ARG A 148 13.55 22.79 -2.20
N SER A 149 14.65 22.04 -2.22
CA SER A 149 15.91 22.45 -1.57
C SER A 149 16.58 23.66 -2.26
N LYS A 150 16.25 23.95 -3.52
CA LYS A 150 16.81 25.09 -4.27
C LYS A 150 15.99 26.38 -4.13
N GLU A 151 14.82 26.33 -3.51
CA GLU A 151 13.90 27.48 -3.36
C GLU A 151 13.91 28.10 -1.95
N GLN A 152 14.97 27.91 -1.17
CA GLN A 152 15.24 28.74 0.02
C GLN A 152 16.25 29.85 -0.37
N PRO A 153 15.81 31.04 -0.82
CA PRO A 153 16.72 32.15 -0.97
C PRO A 153 17.00 32.74 0.40
N CYS A 154 18.29 32.92 0.68
CA CYS A 154 18.87 33.76 1.71
C CYS A 154 18.00 34.99 2.01
N LYS A 155 17.32 34.97 3.16
CA LYS A 155 16.83 36.15 3.87
C LYS A 155 16.89 35.86 5.36
N GLU A 156 18.07 36.04 5.96
CA GLU A 156 18.20 36.70 7.27
C GLU A 156 19.69 37.01 7.56
N THR A 157 20.26 37.94 6.82
CA THR A 157 21.39 38.76 7.28
C THR A 157 21.14 40.20 6.86
N ALA A 158 20.32 40.91 7.64
CA ALA A 158 20.38 42.36 7.84
C ALA A 158 19.20 42.83 8.71
N SER A 159 19.40 42.90 10.02
CA SER A 159 19.35 44.16 10.78
C SER A 159 19.78 43.95 12.22
#